data_AF-A0A3E1DWB5-F1
#
_entry.id   AF-A0A3E1DWB5-F1
#
_cell.length_a   1.000
_cell.length_b   1.000
_cell.length_c   1.000
_cell.angle_alpha   90.00
_cell.angle_beta   90.00
_cell.angle_gamma   90.00
#
_symmetry.space_group_name_H-M   'P 1'
#
loop_
_entity.id
_entity.type
_entity.pdbx_description
1 polymer ?
#
loop_
_entity_poly.entity_id
_entity_poly.type
_entity_poly.pdbx_seq_one_letter_code
_entity_poly.pdbx_strand_id
1 'polypeptide(L)'
;MKSTAIRQGLNMFLKNGYGEVTALQFDGRERTLKMQLMLNGESSSIEVEVGRFEPEMEGDDLYVRLSEVRISRAWLQALVQSRIEGRRFKVPAALAGMAKLVLS
;
A
#
# COMPACT_ATOMS: atom_id res chain seq x y z
N MET A 1 -9.06 -10.37 9.74
CA MET A 1 -9.86 -10.40 8.48
C MET A 1 -9.46 -9.29 7.51
N LYS A 2 -9.48 -7.99 7.90
CA LYS A 2 -9.11 -6.88 7.01
C LYS A 2 -7.69 -6.98 6.42
N SER A 3 -6.68 -7.24 7.24
CA SER A 3 -5.29 -7.41 6.78
C SER A 3 -5.11 -8.52 5.73
N THR A 4 -5.83 -9.65 5.90
CA THR A 4 -5.78 -10.77 4.94
C THR A 4 -6.34 -10.37 3.58
N ALA A 5 -7.48 -9.67 3.56
CA ALA A 5 -8.08 -9.20 2.32
C ALA A 5 -7.14 -8.21 1.60
N ILE A 6 -6.65 -7.19 2.31
CA ILE A 6 -5.71 -6.20 1.76
C ILE A 6 -4.47 -6.88 1.17
N ARG A 7 -3.87 -7.82 1.92
CA ARG A 7 -2.71 -8.59 1.45
C ARG A 7 -3.04 -9.35 0.16
N GLN A 8 -4.20 -10.00 0.08
CA GLN A 8 -4.58 -10.78 -1.08
C GLN A 8 -4.65 -9.94 -2.35
N GLY A 9 -5.32 -8.79 -2.35
CA GLY A 9 -5.39 -8.00 -3.59
C GLY A 9 -4.13 -7.21 -3.89
N LEU A 10 -3.32 -6.82 -2.90
CA LEU A 10 -1.97 -6.33 -3.19
C LEU A 10 -1.17 -7.42 -3.93
N ASN A 11 -1.26 -8.68 -3.51
CA ASN A 11 -0.66 -9.80 -4.22
C ASN A 11 -1.26 -10.03 -5.62
N MET A 12 -2.56 -9.80 -5.82
CA MET A 12 -3.14 -9.83 -7.17
C MET A 12 -2.56 -8.74 -8.07
N PHE A 13 -2.32 -7.54 -7.53
CA PHE A 13 -1.70 -6.44 -8.26
C PHE A 13 -0.23 -6.71 -8.58
N LEU A 14 0.52 -7.32 -7.66
CA LEU A 14 1.94 -7.64 -7.85
C LEU A 14 2.19 -8.89 -8.71
N LYS A 15 1.15 -9.69 -8.99
CA LYS A 15 1.21 -10.98 -9.70
C LYS A 15 1.94 -10.93 -11.05
N ASN A 16 2.05 -9.76 -11.68
CA ASN A 16 2.75 -9.55 -12.96
C ASN A 16 4.27 -9.41 -12.82
N GLY A 17 4.88 -10.16 -11.90
CA GLY A 17 6.35 -10.26 -11.79
C GLY A 17 7.03 -9.16 -10.97
N TYR A 18 6.28 -8.40 -10.16
CA TYR A 18 6.89 -7.42 -9.24
C TYR A 18 7.37 -8.05 -7.93
N GLY A 19 6.71 -9.11 -7.47
CA GLY A 19 7.01 -9.80 -6.22
C GLY A 19 5.75 -10.16 -5.46
N GLU A 20 5.86 -10.22 -4.13
CA GLU A 20 4.75 -10.56 -3.24
C GLU A 20 4.81 -9.82 -1.88
N VAL A 21 3.64 -9.62 -1.29
CA VAL A 21 3.43 -9.24 0.11
C VAL A 21 3.48 -10.49 0.97
N THR A 22 4.50 -10.58 1.82
CA THR A 22 4.76 -11.71 2.72
C THR A 22 4.10 -11.52 4.08
N ALA A 23 4.00 -10.28 4.56
CA ALA A 23 3.30 -9.94 5.80
C ALA A 23 2.59 -8.58 5.66
N LEU A 24 1.45 -8.43 6.33
CA LEU A 24 0.69 -7.18 6.35
C LEU A 24 -0.10 -7.04 7.65
N GLN A 25 0.02 -5.87 8.27
CA GLN A 25 -0.76 -5.43 9.41
C GLN A 25 -1.40 -4.09 9.08
N PHE A 26 -2.71 -4.00 9.26
CA PHE A 26 -3.48 -2.79 9.06
C PHE A 26 -4.19 -2.43 10.36
N ASP A 27 -4.03 -1.20 10.82
CA ASP A 27 -4.81 -0.62 11.90
C ASP A 27 -5.79 0.40 11.31
N GLY A 28 -7.07 0.05 11.28
CA GLY A 28 -8.11 0.93 10.74
C GLY A 28 -8.48 2.10 11.63
N ARG A 29 -8.16 2.03 12.93
CA ARG A 29 -8.42 3.12 13.88
C ARG A 29 -7.38 4.22 13.69
N GLU A 30 -6.11 3.82 13.69
CA GLU A 30 -4.98 4.75 13.49
C GLU A 30 -4.72 5.04 12.00
N ARG A 31 -5.36 4.30 11.10
CA ARG A 31 -5.17 4.34 9.64
C ARG A 31 -3.70 4.16 9.25
N THR A 32 -3.04 3.22 9.94
CA THR A 32 -1.65 2.83 9.68
C THR A 32 -1.59 1.50 8.95
N LEU A 33 -0.52 1.32 8.18
CA LEU A 33 -0.25 0.10 7.44
C LEU A 33 1.21 -0.27 7.59
N LYS A 34 1.49 -1.50 8.01
CA LYS A 34 2.84 -2.08 7.98
C LYS A 34 2.83 -3.30 7.08
N MET A 35 3.79 -3.41 6.19
CA MET A 35 3.91 -4.59 5.33
C MET A 35 5.36 -4.97 5.08
N GLN A 36 5.55 -6.25 4.78
CA GLN A 36 6.78 -6.79 4.24
C GLN A 36 6.53 -7.30 2.83
N LEU A 37 7.46 -6.96 1.93
CA LEU A 37 7.41 -7.28 0.51
C LEU A 37 8.68 -8.04 0.13
N MET A 38 8.55 -9.15 -0.60
CA MET A 38 9.67 -9.75 -1.33
C MET A 38 9.54 -9.35 -2.79
N LEU A 39 10.35 -8.39 -3.23
CA LEU A 39 10.34 -7.95 -4.63
C LEU A 39 11.31 -8.79 -5.47
N ASN A 40 10.95 -9.02 -6.72
CA ASN A 40 11.81 -9.76 -7.64
C ASN A 40 13.11 -8.99 -7.90
N GLY A 41 14.24 -9.66 -7.78
CA GLY A 41 15.58 -9.06 -7.95
C GLY A 41 16.16 -8.44 -6.68
N GLU A 42 15.40 -8.36 -5.60
CA GLU A 42 15.90 -7.92 -4.29
C GLU A 42 16.42 -9.11 -3.49
N SER A 43 17.50 -8.91 -2.72
CA SER A 43 18.16 -9.97 -1.95
C SER A 43 17.51 -10.25 -0.60
N SER A 44 16.61 -9.38 -0.14
CA SER A 44 15.91 -9.51 1.13
C SER A 44 14.60 -8.74 1.11
N SER A 45 13.73 -9.04 2.07
CA SER A 45 12.45 -8.35 2.23
C SER A 45 12.61 -6.85 2.41
N ILE A 46 11.66 -6.11 1.86
CA ILE A 46 11.49 -4.68 2.02
C ILE A 46 10.38 -4.46 3.04
N GLU A 47 10.64 -3.58 4.01
CA GLU A 47 9.67 -3.18 5.01
C GLU A 47 9.10 -1.83 4.61
N VAL A 48 7.78 -1.71 4.67
CA VAL A 48 7.05 -0.48 4.37
C VAL A 48 6.11 -0.19 5.52
N GLU A 49 6.21 1.03 6.06
CA GLU A 49 5.28 1.59 7.02
C GLU A 49 4.62 2.84 6.42
N VAL A 50 3.31 2.93 6.53
CA VAL A 50 2.52 4.11 6.21
C VAL A 50 1.90 4.60 7.51
N GLY A 51 2.33 5.77 7.98
CA GLY A 51 1.81 6.36 9.22
C GLY A 51 0.41 6.93 9.07
N ARG A 52 0.00 7.37 7.87
CA ARG A 52 -1.35 7.88 7.65
C ARG A 52 -1.90 7.55 6.28
N PHE A 53 -3.06 6.91 6.27
CA PHE A 53 -3.82 6.56 5.09
C PHE A 53 -5.11 7.38 4.99
N GLU A 54 -5.25 8.19 3.94
CA GLU A 54 -6.41 9.05 3.69
C GLU A 54 -7.12 8.66 2.39
N PRO A 55 -8.18 7.85 2.48
CA PRO A 55 -9.01 7.55 1.32
C PRO A 55 -9.99 8.70 0.99
N GLU A 56 -10.15 8.99 -0.29
CA GLU A 56 -10.97 10.08 -0.83
C GLU A 56 -11.77 9.57 -2.03
N MET A 57 -13.09 9.70 -1.99
CA MET A 57 -13.94 9.34 -3.14
C MET A 57 -14.14 10.54 -4.05
N GLU A 58 -13.94 10.35 -5.36
CA GLU A 58 -14.27 11.33 -6.39
C GLU A 58 -15.16 10.64 -7.44
N GLY A 59 -16.47 10.84 -7.32
CA GLY A 59 -17.45 10.06 -8.08
C GLY A 59 -17.40 8.58 -7.69
N ASP A 60 -17.24 7.70 -8.68
CA ASP A 60 -17.09 6.25 -8.49
C ASP A 60 -15.64 5.82 -8.25
N ASP A 61 -14.69 6.74 -8.41
CA ASP A 61 -13.28 6.47 -8.26
C ASP A 61 -12.82 6.68 -6.82
N LEU A 62 -11.98 5.78 -6.35
CA LEU A 62 -11.32 5.91 -5.07
C LEU A 62 -9.89 6.40 -5.26
N TYR A 63 -9.55 7.43 -4.51
CA TYR A 63 -8.20 7.96 -4.38
C TYR A 63 -7.66 7.69 -2.97
N VAL A 64 -6.35 7.62 -2.86
CA VAL A 64 -5.64 7.50 -1.58
C VAL A 64 -4.51 8.50 -1.52
N ARG A 65 -4.40 9.20 -0.39
CA ARG A 65 -3.20 9.94 -0.02
C ARG A 65 -2.47 9.20 1.08
N LEU A 66 -1.17 9.02 0.87
CA LEU A 66 -0.26 8.40 1.82
C LEU A 66 0.64 9.48 2.42
N SER A 67 0.79 9.47 3.74
CA SER A 67 1.72 10.34 4.45
C SER A 67 2.53 9.53 5.46
N GLU A 68 3.70 10.05 5.84
CA GLU A 68 4.60 9.44 6.81
C GLU A 68 5.06 8.05 6.35
N VAL A 69 5.45 7.95 5.08
CA VAL A 69 5.86 6.68 4.49
C VAL A 69 7.33 6.43 4.80
N ARG A 70 7.62 5.27 5.40
CA ARG A 70 8.96 4.77 5.68
C ARG A 70 9.18 3.44 4.97
N ILE A 71 10.30 3.32 4.27
CA ILE A 71 10.68 2.15 3.48
C ILE A 71 12.14 1.80 3.80
N SER A 72 12.41 0.53 4.09
CA SER A 72 13.76 0.07 4.47
C SER A 72 14.79 0.18 3.33
N ARG A 73 14.35 0.20 2.07
CA ARG A 73 15.19 0.43 0.89
C ARG A 73 15.29 1.91 0.56
N ALA A 74 16.51 2.44 0.68
CA ALA A 74 16.78 3.87 0.48
C ALA A 74 16.34 4.41 -0.88
N TRP A 75 16.53 3.65 -1.97
CA TRP A 75 16.13 4.09 -3.30
C TRP A 75 14.61 4.19 -3.45
N LEU A 76 13.85 3.27 -2.84
CA LEU A 76 12.39 3.34 -2.79
C LEU A 76 11.91 4.46 -1.88
N GLN A 77 12.56 4.67 -0.74
CA GLN A 77 12.27 5.80 0.15
C GLN A 77 12.37 7.13 -0.61
N ALA A 78 13.47 7.33 -1.34
CA ALA A 78 13.69 8.53 -2.15
C ALA A 78 12.66 8.68 -3.27
N LEU A 79 12.29 7.56 -3.93
CA LEU A 79 11.23 7.56 -4.94
C LEU A 79 9.89 7.98 -4.35
N VAL A 80 9.52 7.42 -3.20
CA VAL A 80 8.26 7.74 -2.53
C VAL A 80 8.23 9.19 -2.07
N GLN A 81 9.28 9.70 -1.44
CA GLN A 81 9.34 11.09 -1.00
C GLN A 81 9.24 12.09 -2.16
N SER A 82 9.89 11.79 -3.30
CA SER A 82 9.93 12.72 -4.43
C SER A 82 8.67 12.66 -5.31
N ARG A 83 7.97 11.52 -5.35
CA ARG A 83 6.88 11.28 -6.31
C ARG A 83 5.55 10.90 -5.71
N ILE A 84 5.51 10.40 -4.47
CA ILE A 84 4.33 9.77 -3.86
C ILE A 84 3.84 10.53 -2.63
N GLU A 85 4.70 10.88 -1.70
CA GLU A 85 4.29 11.46 -0.43
C GLU A 85 3.50 12.78 -0.61
N GLY A 86 2.36 12.89 0.09
CA GLY A 86 1.46 14.04 0.03
C GLY A 86 0.59 14.14 -1.24
N ARG A 87 0.78 13.25 -2.22
CA ARG A 87 -0.04 13.22 -3.44
C ARG A 87 -1.18 12.22 -3.31
N ARG A 88 -2.27 12.48 -4.04
CA ARG A 88 -3.39 11.54 -4.18
C ARG A 88 -3.17 10.64 -5.39
N PHE A 89 -3.41 9.34 -5.22
CA PHE A 89 -3.31 8.34 -6.28
C PHE A 89 -4.64 7.66 -6.45
N LYS A 90 -5.07 7.52 -7.71
CA LYS A 90 -6.22 6.70 -8.04
C LYS A 90 -5.90 5.25 -7.69
N VAL A 91 -6.73 4.64 -6.85
CA VAL A 91 -6.63 3.23 -6.53
C VAL A 91 -6.97 2.44 -7.79
N PRO A 92 -6.07 1.57 -8.27
CA PRO A 92 -6.36 0.70 -9.40
C PRO A 92 -7.67 -0.05 -9.19
N ALA A 93 -8.49 -0.20 -10.24
CA ALA A 93 -9.78 -0.87 -10.16
C ALA A 93 -9.68 -2.29 -9.57
N ALA A 94 -8.57 -3.00 -9.85
CA ALA A 94 -8.26 -4.30 -9.28
C ALA A 94 -8.17 -4.32 -7.74
N LEU A 95 -7.93 -3.16 -7.12
CA LEU A 95 -7.81 -2.97 -5.68
C LEU A 95 -9.05 -2.26 -5.06
N ALA A 96 -9.97 -1.74 -5.89
CA ALA A 96 -11.09 -0.92 -5.43
C ALA A 96 -12.02 -1.66 -4.44
N GLY A 97 -12.27 -2.95 -4.68
CA GLY A 97 -13.11 -3.77 -3.79
C GLY A 97 -12.54 -3.91 -2.37
N MET A 98 -11.21 -3.96 -2.23
CA MET A 98 -10.55 -4.01 -0.93
C MET A 98 -10.45 -2.65 -0.27
N ALA A 99 -10.30 -1.61 -1.06
CA ALA A 99 -10.08 -0.28 -0.54
C ALA A 99 -11.36 0.30 0.11
N LYS A 100 -12.55 -0.20 -0.28
CA LYS A 100 -13.80 -0.03 0.48
C LYS A 100 -13.74 -0.64 1.90
N LEU A 101 -12.99 -1.72 2.08
CA LEU A 101 -12.85 -2.47 3.33
C LEU A 101 -11.88 -1.79 4.32
N VAL A 102 -10.96 -0.98 3.79
CA VAL A 102 -10.08 -0.07 4.53
C VAL A 102 -10.84 1.19 4.99
N LEU A 103 -11.87 1.57 4.22
CA LEU A 103 -12.75 2.72 4.46
C LEU A 103 -13.90 2.44 5.46
N SER A 104 -14.43 1.22 5.48
CA SER A 104 -15.44 0.73 6.44
C SER A 104 -14.83 0.41 7.80
#